data_AF-A0A945YS59-F1
#
_entry.id   AF-A0A945YS59-F1
#
_cell.length_a   1.000
_cell.length_b   1.000
_cell.length_c   1.000
_cell.angle_alpha   90.00
_cell.angle_beta   90.00
_cell.angle_gamma   90.00
#
_symmetry.space_group_name_H-M   'P 1'
#
loop_
_entity.id
_entity.type
_entity.pdbx_description
1 polymer ?
#
loop_
_entity_poly.entity_id
_entity_poly.type
_entity_poly.pdbx_seq_one_letter_code
_entity_poly.pdbx_strand_id
1 'polypeptide(L)'
;MTKHIIYITYQSFPAETANSIQSIANIIELVRQGNRLSLVFPDREKNSSDKLHDFQKYYNFNEDFDIFRLSHPLPFGRINKLNKVFFHISHFTWSFFVTIFNN
;
A
#
# COMPACT_ATOMS: atom_id res chain seq x y z
N MET A 1 21.30 0.87 13.86
CA MET A 1 21.52 1.37 12.48
C MET A 1 20.15 1.66 11.91
N THR A 2 19.89 2.91 11.52
CA THR A 2 18.62 3.31 10.91
C THR A 2 18.59 2.81 9.46
N LYS A 3 17.52 2.10 9.08
CA LYS A 3 17.30 1.63 7.71
C LYS A 3 16.14 2.38 7.07
N HIS A 4 16.19 2.52 5.75
CA HIS A 4 15.03 2.90 4.96
C HIS A 4 14.35 1.63 4.44
N ILE A 5 13.09 1.42 4.84
CA ILE A 5 12.29 0.25 4.48
C ILE A 5 11.18 0.71 3.54
N ILE A 6 11.10 0.06 2.38
CA ILE A 6 10.01 0.25 1.42
C ILE A 6 9.02 -0.90 1.61
N TYR A 7 7.84 -0.59 2.12
CA TYR A 7 6.77 -1.55 2.38
C TYR A 7 5.83 -1.57 1.17
N ILE A 8 6.02 -2.54 0.28
CA ILE A 8 5.21 -2.68 -0.96
C ILE A 8 4.06 -3.64 -0.71
N THR A 9 2.84 -3.24 -1.07
CA THR A 9 1.66 -4.10 -0.99
C THR A 9 0.65 -3.78 -2.07
N TYR A 10 -0.16 -4.77 -2.45
CA TYR A 10 -1.24 -4.61 -3.44
C TYR A 10 -2.61 -4.29 -2.82
N GLN A 11 -2.63 -4.07 -1.51
CA GLN A 11 -3.80 -3.65 -0.75
C GLN A 11 -4.23 -2.23 -1.14
N SER A 12 -5.42 -1.85 -0.69
CA SER A 12 -5.93 -0.48 -0.78
C SER A 12 -6.05 0.07 0.63
N PHE A 13 -5.80 1.38 0.77
CA PHE A 13 -5.79 2.06 2.05
C PHE A 13 -6.45 3.43 1.95
N PRO A 14 -7.16 3.88 3.00
CA PRO A 14 -7.48 3.15 4.23
C PRO A 14 -8.51 2.02 4.03
N ALA A 15 -8.49 0.98 4.86
CA ALA A 15 -9.40 -0.17 4.80
C ALA A 15 -9.51 -0.91 6.15
N GLU A 16 -10.70 -1.42 6.47
CA GLU A 16 -10.98 -2.20 7.70
C GLU A 16 -10.58 -3.68 7.59
N THR A 17 -10.02 -4.10 6.45
CA THR A 17 -9.64 -5.50 6.24
C THR A 17 -8.49 -5.88 7.16
N ALA A 18 -8.54 -7.07 7.74
CA ALA A 18 -7.57 -7.54 8.73
C ALA A 18 -6.11 -7.43 8.25
N ASN A 19 -5.88 -7.75 6.97
CA ASN A 19 -4.56 -7.61 6.36
C ASN A 19 -4.09 -6.14 6.30
N SER A 20 -4.97 -5.17 6.07
CA SER A 20 -4.61 -3.75 5.96
C SER A 20 -4.31 -3.18 7.33
N ILE A 21 -5.12 -3.53 8.34
CA ILE A 21 -4.86 -3.21 9.74
C ILE A 21 -3.49 -3.76 10.18
N GLN A 22 -3.19 -5.02 9.85
CA GLN A 22 -1.91 -5.64 10.18
C GLN A 22 -0.74 -4.96 9.47
N SER A 23 -0.87 -4.59 8.19
CA SER A 23 0.17 -3.85 7.46
C SER A 23 0.50 -2.51 8.13
N ILE A 24 -0.51 -1.73 8.52
CA ILE A 24 -0.30 -0.45 9.21
C ILE A 24 0.31 -0.65 10.60
N ALA A 25 -0.17 -1.62 11.38
CA ALA A 25 0.42 -1.94 12.68
C ALA A 25 1.90 -2.30 12.59
N ASN A 26 2.28 -3.10 11.58
CA ASN A 26 3.67 -3.45 11.32
C ASN A 26 4.51 -2.24 10.93
N ILE A 27 4.01 -1.37 10.05
CA ILE A 27 4.70 -0.14 9.64
C ILE A 27 4.96 0.76 10.85
N ILE A 28 3.93 0.98 11.69
CA ILE A 28 4.03 1.79 12.90
C ILE A 28 5.14 1.25 13.82
N GLU A 29 5.15 -0.06 14.06
CA GLU A 29 6.16 -0.67 14.93
C GLU A 29 7.57 -0.55 14.35
N LEU A 30 7.74 -0.70 13.03
CA LEU A 30 9.03 -0.49 12.38
C LEU A 30 9.49 0.97 12.48
N VAL A 31 8.58 1.95 12.38
CA VAL A 31 8.90 3.37 12.59
C VAL A 31 9.33 3.62 14.04
N ARG A 32 8.63 3.06 15.04
CA ARG A 32 8.98 3.17 16.47
C ARG A 32 10.35 2.60 16.80
N GLN A 33 10.80 1.61 16.04
CA GLN A 33 12.16 1.05 16.13
C GLN A 33 13.24 1.97 15.52
N GLY A 34 12.86 3.15 15.03
CA GLY A 34 13.76 4.17 14.47
C GLY A 34 14.02 4.03 12.97
N ASN A 35 13.25 3.23 12.24
CA ASN A 35 13.40 3.09 10.79
C ASN A 35 12.63 4.17 10.04
N ARG A 36 13.14 4.58 8.87
CA ARG A 36 12.36 5.39 7.92
C ARG A 36 11.51 4.45 7.07
N LEU A 37 10.21 4.68 6.98
CA LEU A 37 9.28 3.84 6.23
C LEU A 37 8.68 4.58 5.04
N SER A 38 8.50 3.87 3.95
CA SER A 38 7.70 4.30 2.80
C SER A 38 6.71 3.20 2.43
N LEU A 39 5.41 3.48 2.56
CA LEU A 39 4.34 2.58 2.13
C LEU A 39 4.07 2.83 0.64
N VAL A 40 4.10 1.77 -0.17
CA VAL A 40 3.82 1.83 -1.61
C VAL A 40 2.67 0.89 -1.96
N PHE A 41 1.61 1.42 -2.57
CA PHE A 41 0.42 0.62 -2.91
C PHE A 41 -0.30 1.14 -4.18
N PRO A 42 -1.14 0.33 -4.84
CA PRO A 42 -1.77 0.69 -6.11
C PRO A 42 -2.99 1.62 -5.95
N ASP A 43 -3.11 2.60 -6.85
CA ASP A 43 -4.31 3.42 -7.06
C ASP A 43 -5.39 2.65 -7.83
N ARG A 44 -5.97 1.63 -7.18
CA ARG A 44 -6.97 0.74 -7.80
C ARG A 44 -8.38 0.89 -7.22
N GLU A 45 -8.53 1.57 -6.08
CA GLU A 45 -9.81 1.77 -5.41
C GLU A 45 -10.10 3.26 -5.20
N LYS A 46 -11.30 3.70 -5.59
CA LYS A 46 -11.71 5.12 -5.60
C LYS A 46 -11.65 5.80 -4.23
N ASN A 47 -11.85 5.03 -3.17
CA ASN A 47 -11.90 5.54 -1.80
C ASN A 47 -10.54 5.48 -1.09
N SER A 48 -9.46 5.19 -1.83
CA SER A 48 -8.11 5.22 -1.26
C SER A 48 -7.61 6.65 -1.09
N SER A 49 -6.79 6.86 -0.06
CA SER A 49 -6.08 8.12 0.20
C SER A 49 -4.58 7.89 0.20
N ASP A 50 -3.80 8.92 -0.11
CA ASP A 50 -2.35 8.98 -0.02
C ASP A 50 -1.86 10.00 1.01
N LYS A 51 -2.76 10.58 1.81
CA LYS A 51 -2.42 11.56 2.84
C LYS A 51 -2.22 10.88 4.18
N LEU A 52 -1.03 11.05 4.78
CA LEU A 52 -0.70 10.49 6.09
C LEU A 52 -1.75 10.83 7.17
N HIS A 53 -2.25 12.07 7.18
CA HIS A 53 -3.28 12.49 8.13
C HIS A 53 -4.56 11.64 8.07
N ASP A 54 -4.97 11.19 6.87
CA ASP A 54 -6.14 10.34 6.72
C ASP A 54 -5.89 8.95 7.33
N PHE A 55 -4.66 8.43 7.23
CA PHE A 55 -4.26 7.17 7.86
C PHE A 55 -4.19 7.31 9.37
N GLN A 56 -3.52 8.35 9.87
CA GLN A 56 -3.38 8.64 11.31
C GLN A 56 -4.75 8.73 11.97
N LYS A 57 -5.69 9.44 11.34
CA LYS A 57 -7.08 9.55 11.82
C LYS A 57 -7.82 8.21 11.75
N TYR A 58 -7.69 7.46 10.66
CA TYR A 58 -8.45 6.24 10.43
C TYR A 58 -7.98 5.07 11.32
N TYR A 59 -6.67 4.89 11.47
CA TYR A 59 -6.06 3.80 12.24
C TYR A 59 -5.63 4.22 13.66
N ASN A 60 -5.84 5.49 14.02
CA ASN A 60 -5.55 6.06 15.35
C ASN A 60 -4.08 5.91 15.79
N PHE A 61 -3.17 6.57 15.06
CA PHE A 61 -1.74 6.59 15.35
C PHE A 61 -1.12 7.98 15.06
N ASN A 62 0.12 8.22 15.52
CA ASN A 62 0.78 9.53 15.43
C ASN A 62 2.16 9.48 14.74
N GLU A 63 2.65 8.30 14.40
CA GLU A 63 3.91 8.09 13.71
C GLU A 63 3.89 8.65 12.29
N ASP A 64 5.06 9.05 11.80
CA ASP A 64 5.23 9.61 10.46
C ASP A 64 5.96 8.63 9.54
N PHE A 65 5.41 8.44 8.33
CA PHE A 65 6.03 7.69 7.24
C PHE A 65 5.55 8.19 5.88
N ASP A 66 6.33 7.91 4.84
CA ASP A 66 6.00 8.35 3.47
C ASP A 66 4.94 7.42 2.87
N ILE A 67 3.99 7.98 2.12
CA ILE A 67 2.93 7.22 1.46
C ILE A 67 2.97 7.51 -0.04
N PHE A 68 3.14 6.45 -0.84
CA PHE A 68 3.16 6.51 -2.29
C PHE A 68 2.06 5.64 -2.86
N ARG A 69 1.01 6.30 -3.35
CA ARG A 69 -0.04 5.65 -4.12
C ARG A 69 0.29 5.75 -5.60
N LEU A 70 0.58 4.62 -6.24
CA LEU A 70 1.07 4.58 -7.62
C LEU A 70 -0.03 4.17 -8.60
N SER A 71 0.01 4.72 -9.81
CA SER A 71 -0.97 4.42 -10.86
C SER A 71 -1.14 2.92 -11.10
N HIS A 72 -2.38 2.49 -11.31
CA HIS A 72 -2.74 1.10 -11.60
C HIS A 72 -3.55 0.99 -12.90
N PRO A 73 -2.89 0.93 -14.07
CA PRO A 73 -3.53 0.82 -15.38
C PRO A 73 -3.86 -0.63 -15.80
N LEU A 74 -4.28 -1.49 -14.87
CA LEU A 74 -4.43 -2.94 -15.10
C LEU A 74 -5.90 -3.40 -15.00
N PRO A 75 -6.26 -4.58 -15.56
CA PRO A 75 -7.67 -4.97 -15.73
C PRO A 75 -8.42 -5.25 -14.42
N PHE A 76 -7.72 -5.61 -13.34
CA PHE A 76 -8.37 -5.84 -12.05
C PHE A 76 -8.97 -4.55 -11.49
N GLY A 77 -10.27 -4.57 -11.18
CA GLY A 77 -11.02 -3.40 -10.74
C GLY A 77 -11.58 -2.54 -11.89
N ARG A 78 -11.21 -2.82 -13.15
CA ARG A 78 -11.74 -2.14 -14.34
C ARG A 78 -12.72 -3.00 -15.14
N ILE A 79 -12.46 -4.32 -15.19
CA ILE A 79 -13.29 -5.30 -15.93
C ILE A 79 -13.95 -6.24 -14.92
N ASN A 80 -15.27 -6.39 -14.95
CA ASN A 80 -16.04 -7.22 -14.01
C ASN A 80 -16.18 -8.70 -14.44
N LYS A 81 -15.27 -9.20 -15.30
CA LYS A 81 -15.25 -10.59 -15.77
C LYS A 81 -13.91 -11.21 -15.41
N LEU A 82 -13.90 -12.49 -15.04
CA LEU A 82 -12.66 -13.22 -14.67
C LEU A 82 -11.85 -12.54 -13.57
N ASN A 83 -12.50 -11.86 -12.62
CA ASN A 83 -11.86 -11.05 -11.57
C ASN A 83 -10.74 -11.78 -10.82
N LYS A 84 -10.89 -13.09 -10.56
CA LYS A 84 -9.85 -13.90 -9.91
C LYS A 84 -8.57 -13.99 -10.75
N VAL A 85 -8.70 -14.26 -12.05
CA VAL A 85 -7.56 -14.34 -12.97
C VAL A 85 -6.91 -12.99 -13.13
N PHE A 86 -7.72 -11.95 -13.39
CA PHE A 86 -7.20 -10.59 -13.52
C PHE A 86 -6.59 -10.05 -12.24
N PHE A 87 -7.06 -10.48 -11.06
CA PHE A 87 -6.41 -10.15 -9.79
C PHE A 87 -4.97 -10.64 -9.78
N HIS A 88 -4.73 -11.93 -10.03
CA HIS A 88 -3.38 -12.49 -10.00
C HIS A 88 -2.46 -11.89 -11.06
N ILE A 89 -2.94 -11.72 -12.29
CA ILE A 89 -2.16 -11.09 -13.37
C ILE A 89 -1.83 -9.64 -13.00
N SER A 90 -2.82 -8.86 -12.58
CA SER A 90 -2.60 -7.44 -12.26
C SER A 90 -1.70 -7.26 -11.04
N HIS A 91 -1.85 -8.12 -10.03
CA HIS A 91 -1.02 -8.11 -8.84
C HIS A 91 0.44 -8.42 -9.20
N PHE A 92 0.70 -9.50 -9.93
CA PHE A 92 2.05 -9.85 -10.35
C PHE A 92 2.70 -8.74 -11.19
N THR A 93 2.01 -8.27 -12.25
CA THR A 93 2.55 -7.26 -13.16
C THR A 93 2.83 -5.94 -12.46
N TRP A 94 1.92 -5.48 -11.59
CA TRP A 94 2.11 -4.22 -10.86
C TRP A 94 3.28 -4.31 -9.89
N SER A 95 3.33 -5.36 -9.07
CA SER A 95 4.39 -5.53 -8.08
C SER A 95 5.77 -5.68 -8.75
N PHE A 96 5.85 -6.42 -9.86
CA PHE A 96 7.06 -6.52 -10.67
C PHE A 96 7.50 -5.15 -11.20
N PHE A 97 6.57 -4.39 -11.79
CA PHE A 97 6.88 -3.08 -12.35
C PHE A 97 7.38 -2.09 -11.29
N VAL A 98 6.68 -1.97 -10.16
CA VAL A 98 7.06 -1.04 -9.09
C VAL A 98 8.43 -1.40 -8.50
N THR A 99 8.72 -2.68 -8.33
CA THR A 99 9.99 -3.12 -7.73
C THR A 99 11.20 -2.84 -8.65
N ILE A 100 11.02 -2.94 -9.96
CA ILE A 100 12.12 -2.79 -10.94
C ILE A 100 12.31 -1.35 -11.39
N PHE A 101 11.23 -0.57 -11.54
CA PHE A 101 11.27 0.71 -12.25
C PHE A 101 11.00 1.94 -11.37
N ASN A 102 10.57 1.76 -10.11
CA ASN A 102 10.29 2.87 -9.18
C ASN A 102 11.20 2.88 -7.94
N ASN A 103 12.29 2.10 -7.94
CA ASN A 103 13.33 2.10 -6.91
C ASN A 103 14.57 2.88 -7.37
#